data_AF-A0A3S3RKG2-F1
#
_entry.id   AF-A0A3S3RKG2-F1
#
_cell.length_a   1.000
_cell.length_b   1.000
_cell.length_c   1.000
_cell.angle_alpha   90.00
_cell.angle_beta   90.00
_cell.angle_gamma   90.00
#
_symmetry.space_group_name_H-M   'P 1'
#
loop_
_entity.id
_entity.type
_entity.pdbx_description
1 polymer ?
#
loop_
_entity_poly.entity_id
_entity_poly.type
_entity_poly.pdbx_seq_one_letter_code
_entity_poly.pdbx_strand_id
1 'polypeptide(L)'
;MKYFLIFASLLFLSCTNDKDRISRVEEFLGTDLPTNYKMDYSEDMGLDMIEITLEENDFNELLKKIDTSKFEKSETDYYKNTEGEGDDVTRILFLTKEHKIKYSEKW
;
A
#
# COMPACT_ATOMS: atom_id res chain seq x y z
N MET A 1 29.01 29.87 19.54
CA MET A 1 27.94 30.23 18.58
C MET A 1 28.03 29.22 17.45
N LYS A 2 27.16 28.19 17.42
CA LYS A 2 25.97 28.08 16.54
C LYS A 2 26.28 28.49 15.10
N TYR A 3 26.26 27.56 14.14
CA TYR A 3 25.30 27.54 13.02
C TYR A 3 25.19 26.12 12.46
N PHE A 4 24.05 25.51 12.76
CA PHE A 4 23.43 24.43 12.02
C PHE A 4 23.04 24.98 10.65
N LEU A 5 23.40 24.31 9.55
CA LEU A 5 22.79 24.54 8.25
C LEU A 5 22.35 23.18 7.70
N ILE A 6 21.07 22.91 7.91
CA ILE A 6 20.31 21.83 7.30
C ILE A 6 20.12 22.23 5.83
N PHE A 7 20.67 21.43 4.92
CA PHE A 7 20.37 21.52 3.50
C PHE A 7 19.04 20.77 3.28
N ALA A 8 17.93 21.47 3.48
CA ALA A 8 16.61 21.02 3.09
C ALA A 8 16.36 21.46 1.65
N SER A 9 16.60 20.57 0.71
CA SER A 9 16.17 20.74 -0.68
C SER A 9 16.05 19.40 -1.38
N LEU A 10 15.01 18.63 -1.04
CA LEU A 10 14.57 17.49 -1.86
C LEU A 10 13.05 17.23 -1.71
N LEU A 11 12.23 18.20 -2.11
CA LEU A 11 10.80 18.09 -2.39
C LEU A 11 10.60 19.08 -3.56
N PHE A 12 10.11 18.74 -4.75
CA PHE A 12 8.87 18.06 -5.07
C PHE A 12 8.94 17.51 -6.50
N LEU A 13 8.82 16.19 -6.65
CA LEU A 13 8.41 15.53 -7.91
C LEU A 13 7.55 14.27 -7.64
N SER A 14 7.17 13.99 -6.39
CA SER A 14 6.49 12.73 -6.01
C SER A 14 4.97 12.77 -5.99
N CYS A 15 4.31 13.95 -6.00
CA CYS A 15 2.86 14.01 -5.78
C CYS A 15 1.98 13.38 -6.88
N THR A 16 2.46 13.24 -8.13
CA THR A 16 1.72 12.53 -9.19
C THR A 16 1.83 11.02 -9.05
N ASN A 17 3.03 10.54 -8.72
CA ASN A 17 3.32 9.12 -8.61
C ASN A 17 2.57 8.49 -7.43
N ASP A 18 2.44 9.23 -6.32
CA ASP A 18 1.75 8.75 -5.12
C ASP A 18 0.24 8.59 -5.33
N LYS A 19 -0.41 9.48 -6.08
CA LYS A 19 -1.85 9.40 -6.36
C LYS A 19 -2.22 8.21 -7.25
N ASP A 20 -1.42 7.96 -8.29
CA ASP A 20 -1.65 6.84 -9.20
C ASP A 20 -1.42 5.49 -8.52
N ARG A 21 -0.53 5.45 -7.53
CA ARG A 21 -0.24 4.28 -6.69
C ARG A 21 -1.36 4.00 -5.71
N ILE A 22 -1.84 5.02 -5.01
CA ILE A 22 -2.98 4.91 -4.09
C ILE A 22 -4.25 4.49 -4.82
N SER A 23 -4.53 5.09 -5.98
CA SER A 23 -5.71 4.75 -6.78
C SER A 23 -5.73 3.26 -7.16
N ARG A 24 -4.56 2.66 -7.46
CA ARG A 24 -4.44 1.22 -7.74
C ARG A 24 -4.75 0.36 -6.51
N VAL A 25 -4.28 0.77 -5.33
CA VAL A 25 -4.60 0.06 -4.08
C VAL A 25 -6.10 0.14 -3.78
N GLU A 26 -6.72 1.30 -3.94
CA GLU A 26 -8.16 1.50 -3.74
C GLU A 26 -9.00 0.69 -4.74
N GLU A 27 -8.59 0.64 -6.01
CA GLU A 27 -9.21 -0.19 -7.04
C GLU A 27 -9.15 -1.68 -6.66
N PHE A 28 -8.00 -2.15 -6.19
CA PHE A 28 -7.79 -3.53 -5.78
C PHE A 28 -8.59 -3.89 -4.51
N LEU A 29 -8.71 -2.96 -3.56
CA LEU A 29 -9.53 -3.12 -2.36
C LEU A 29 -11.03 -3.04 -2.67
N GLY A 30 -11.42 -2.39 -3.78
CA GLY A 30 -12.79 -2.06 -4.13
C GLY A 30 -13.43 -1.00 -3.22
N THR A 31 -12.60 -0.23 -2.50
CA THR A 31 -13.02 0.83 -1.57
C THR A 31 -11.91 1.85 -1.40
N ASP A 32 -12.30 3.09 -1.11
CA ASP A 32 -11.37 4.18 -0.80
C ASP A 32 -10.62 3.91 0.51
N LEU A 33 -9.36 4.36 0.56
CA LEU A 33 -8.58 4.35 1.78
C LEU A 33 -9.03 5.46 2.74
N PRO A 34 -8.88 5.26 4.06
CA PRO A 34 -9.11 6.32 5.03
C PRO A 34 -8.16 7.50 4.78
N THR A 35 -8.53 8.70 5.20
CA THR A 35 -7.78 9.93 4.91
C THR A 35 -6.48 10.09 5.71
N ASN A 36 -6.32 9.37 6.83
CA ASN A 36 -5.14 9.43 7.67
C ASN A 36 -4.32 8.15 7.56
N TYR A 37 -3.30 8.18 6.71
CA TYR A 37 -2.40 7.07 6.49
C TYR A 37 -0.97 7.54 6.30
N LYS A 38 -0.02 6.63 6.56
CA LYS A 38 1.38 6.79 6.15
C LYS A 38 1.63 5.84 4.99
N MET A 39 2.33 6.32 3.97
CA MET A 39 2.70 5.52 2.81
C MET A 39 4.21 5.50 2.69
N ASP A 40 4.78 4.31 2.58
CA ASP A 40 6.16 4.07 2.21
C ASP A 40 6.18 3.35 0.86
N TYR A 41 7.15 3.72 0.03
CA TYR A 41 7.38 3.07 -1.26
C TYR A 41 8.80 2.54 -1.32
N SER A 42 8.91 1.31 -1.83
CA SER A 42 10.18 0.66 -2.08
C SER A 42 10.10 -0.11 -3.39
N GLU A 43 11.25 -0.30 -4.01
CA GLU A 43 11.40 -1.18 -5.17
C GLU A 43 12.36 -2.30 -4.76
N ASP A 44 11.95 -3.55 -4.90
CA ASP A 44 12.81 -4.72 -4.63
C ASP A 44 12.74 -5.71 -5.80
N MET A 45 13.90 -6.08 -6.34
CA MET A 45 14.02 -6.99 -7.50
C MET A 45 13.11 -6.63 -8.70
N GLY A 46 12.87 -5.33 -8.94
CA GLY A 46 11.98 -4.84 -10.02
C GLY A 46 10.49 -4.96 -9.70
N LEU A 47 10.14 -5.17 -8.43
CA LEU A 47 8.77 -5.13 -7.92
C LEU A 47 8.52 -3.78 -7.27
N ASP A 48 7.51 -3.07 -7.76
CA ASP A 48 6.99 -1.88 -7.12
C ASP A 48 6.23 -2.32 -5.87
N MET A 49 6.68 -1.89 -4.67
CA MET A 49 6.03 -2.19 -3.41
C MET A 49 5.58 -0.92 -2.70
N ILE A 50 4.30 -0.91 -2.32
CA ILE A 50 3.65 0.15 -1.55
C ILE A 50 3.25 -0.45 -0.20
N GLU A 51 3.71 0.16 0.88
CA GLU A 51 3.25 -0.15 2.24
C GLU A 51 2.44 1.04 2.76
N ILE A 52 1.19 0.79 3.15
CA ILE A 52 0.30 1.77 3.75
C ILE A 52 0.06 1.36 5.19
N THR A 53 0.45 2.21 6.13
CA THR A 53 0.19 2.01 7.56
C THR A 53 -1.01 2.86 7.98
N LEU A 54 -1.99 2.21 8.58
CA LEU A 54 -3.20 2.81 9.12
C LEU A 54 -3.21 2.79 10.64
N GLU A 55 -4.00 3.68 11.24
CA GLU A 55 -4.39 3.51 12.64
C GLU A 55 -5.28 2.26 12.78
N GLU A 56 -5.20 1.59 13.93
CA GLU A 56 -5.94 0.34 14.19
C GLU A 56 -7.44 0.48 13.93
N ASN A 57 -8.04 1.59 14.38
CA ASN A 57 -9.46 1.85 14.17
C ASN A 57 -9.82 1.95 12.68
N ASP A 58 -9.03 2.72 11.93
CA ASP A 58 -9.28 2.94 10.50
C ASP A 58 -9.06 1.67 9.69
N PHE A 59 -8.07 0.85 10.06
CA PHE A 59 -7.85 -0.47 9.48
C PHE A 59 -9.03 -1.41 9.74
N ASN A 60 -9.54 -1.46 10.97
CA ASN A 60 -10.68 -2.30 11.32
C ASN A 60 -11.98 -1.86 10.63
N GLU A 61 -12.18 -0.55 10.45
CA GLU A 61 -13.30 -0.02 9.66
C GLU A 61 -13.15 -0.35 8.17
N LEU A 62 -11.93 -0.29 7.64
CA LEU A 62 -11.63 -0.70 6.27
C LEU A 62 -11.94 -2.19 6.05
N LEU A 63 -11.52 -3.06 6.98
CA LEU A 63 -11.78 -4.51 6.90
C LEU A 63 -13.27 -4.87 6.83
N LYS A 64 -14.15 -4.04 7.42
CA LYS A 64 -15.61 -4.24 7.35
C LYS A 64 -16.19 -3.88 5.98
N LYS A 65 -15.50 -3.06 5.19
CA LYS A 65 -15.94 -2.57 3.88
C LYS A 65 -15.44 -3.43 2.72
N ILE A 66 -14.31 -4.10 2.90
CA ILE A 66 -13.70 -4.93 1.86
C ILE A 66 -14.48 -6.24 1.70
N ASP A 67 -14.72 -6.64 0.45
CA ASP A 67 -15.20 -7.97 0.11
C ASP A 67 -14.07 -9.01 0.30
N THR A 68 -13.94 -9.51 1.52
CA THR A 68 -12.93 -10.52 1.89
C THR A 68 -13.14 -11.88 1.24
N SER A 69 -14.25 -12.13 0.51
CA SER A 69 -14.47 -13.40 -0.20
C SER A 69 -13.49 -13.61 -1.37
N LYS A 70 -12.91 -12.52 -1.87
CA LYS A 70 -11.86 -12.51 -2.91
C LYS A 70 -10.45 -12.75 -2.35
N PHE A 71 -10.32 -12.87 -1.02
CA PHE A 71 -9.04 -12.97 -0.36
C PHE A 71 -8.84 -14.35 0.27
N GLU A 72 -7.67 -14.92 0.06
CA GLU A 72 -7.19 -16.07 0.81
C GLU A 72 -6.75 -15.62 2.21
N LYS A 73 -7.11 -16.39 3.24
CA LYS A 73 -6.54 -16.18 4.57
C LYS A 73 -5.09 -16.65 4.56
N SER A 74 -4.17 -15.74 4.87
CA SER A 74 -2.75 -16.05 5.02
C SER A 74 -2.47 -16.57 6.43
N GLU A 75 -1.46 -17.41 6.59
CA GLU A 75 -0.98 -17.85 7.91
C GLU A 75 -0.21 -16.73 8.62
N THR A 76 0.49 -15.91 7.84
CA THR A 76 1.33 -14.79 8.32
C THR A 76 0.59 -13.46 8.31
N ASP A 77 -0.37 -13.29 7.39
CA ASP A 77 -1.10 -12.04 7.16
C ASP A 77 -2.61 -12.23 7.36
N TYR A 78 -3.37 -11.14 7.53
CA TYR A 78 -4.83 -11.20 7.70
C TYR A 78 -5.53 -11.73 6.44
N TYR A 79 -5.16 -11.21 5.27
CA TYR A 79 -5.76 -11.53 3.98
C TYR A 79 -4.73 -11.33 2.87
N LYS A 80 -4.71 -12.23 1.89
CA LYS A 80 -3.91 -12.15 0.68
C LYS A 80 -4.84 -12.26 -0.53
N ASN A 81 -4.70 -11.38 -1.50
CA ASN A 81 -5.33 -11.53 -2.80
C ASN A 81 -4.27 -11.33 -3.89
N THR A 82 -4.36 -12.15 -4.94
CA THR A 82 -3.47 -12.14 -6.09
C THR A 82 -4.33 -12.10 -7.35
N GLU A 83 -4.18 -11.04 -8.14
CA GLU A 83 -4.84 -10.92 -9.44
C GLU A 83 -3.81 -10.94 -10.57
N GLY A 84 -4.17 -11.63 -11.65
CA GLY A 84 -3.31 -11.88 -12.80
C GLY A 84 -2.71 -13.28 -12.79
N GLU A 85 -3.15 -14.14 -13.71
CA GLU A 85 -2.45 -15.36 -14.11
C GLU A 85 -2.06 -15.24 -15.59
N GLY A 86 -0.77 -14.99 -15.86
CA GLY A 86 -0.23 -14.78 -17.22
C GLY A 86 1.03 -13.92 -17.25
N ASP A 87 1.58 -13.69 -18.46
CA ASP A 87 2.91 -13.09 -18.70
C ASP A 87 3.03 -11.57 -18.45
N ASP A 88 1.96 -10.81 -18.18
CA ASP A 88 2.05 -9.34 -18.29
C ASP A 88 1.92 -8.54 -16.97
N VAL A 89 1.13 -8.95 -15.97
CA VAL A 89 1.13 -8.27 -14.64
C VAL A 89 0.70 -9.24 -13.54
N THR A 90 1.48 -9.32 -12.45
CA THR A 90 1.04 -9.96 -11.20
C THR A 90 0.88 -8.90 -10.11
N ARG A 91 -0.33 -8.78 -9.54
CA ARG A 91 -0.63 -7.87 -8.42
C ARG A 91 -0.91 -8.66 -7.17
N ILE A 92 -0.30 -8.27 -6.05
CA ILE A 92 -0.49 -8.94 -4.77
C ILE A 92 -0.79 -7.90 -3.70
N LEU A 93 -1.88 -8.11 -2.96
CA LEU A 93 -2.24 -7.29 -1.81
C LEU A 93 -2.29 -8.13 -0.54
N PHE A 94 -1.60 -7.67 0.49
CA PHE A 94 -1.63 -8.22 1.85
C PHE A 94 -2.22 -7.21 2.82
N LEU A 95 -3.21 -7.64 3.59
CA LEU A 95 -3.65 -6.95 4.80
C LEU A 95 -2.95 -7.66 5.97
N THR A 96 -2.20 -6.95 6.79
CA THR A 96 -1.38 -7.55 7.86
C THR A 96 -1.94 -7.23 9.25
N LYS A 97 -1.54 -8.02 10.26
CA LYS A 97 -1.96 -7.83 11.65
C LYS A 97 -1.42 -6.55 12.30
N GLU A 98 -0.45 -5.90 11.66
CA GLU A 98 0.15 -4.64 12.11
C GLU A 98 -0.61 -3.41 11.60
N HIS A 99 -1.83 -3.58 11.08
CA HIS A 99 -2.63 -2.51 10.47
C HIS A 99 -1.99 -1.94 9.20
N LYS A 100 -1.32 -2.82 8.44
CA LYS A 100 -0.63 -2.45 7.20
C LYS A 100 -1.31 -3.09 6.01
N ILE A 101 -1.26 -2.36 4.90
CA ILE A 101 -1.64 -2.81 3.57
C ILE A 101 -0.36 -2.84 2.75
N LYS A 102 0.04 -4.01 2.28
CA LYS A 102 1.19 -4.15 1.37
C LYS A 102 0.67 -4.49 0.00
N TYR A 103 0.95 -3.66 -0.98
CA TYR A 103 0.62 -3.90 -2.38
C TYR A 103 1.91 -4.04 -3.17
N SER A 104 2.02 -5.08 -3.98
CA SER A 104 3.11 -5.25 -4.93
C SER A 104 2.60 -5.47 -6.34
N GLU A 105 3.29 -4.90 -7.32
CA GLU A 105 3.02 -5.07 -8.74
C GLU A 105 4.31 -5.49 -9.46
N LYS A 106 4.23 -6.62 -10.18
CA LYS A 106 5.27 -7.09 -11.09
C LYS A 106 4.81 -6.86 -12.52
N TRP A 107 5.64 -6.20 -13.32
CA TRP A 107 5.52 -6.06 -14.77
C TRP A 107 6.41 -7.07 -15.51
#